data_AF-A0A1D6K746-F1
#
_entry.id   AF-A0A1D6K746-F1
#
_cell.length_a   1.000
_cell.length_b   1.000
_cell.length_c   1.000
_cell.angle_alpha   90.00
_cell.angle_beta   90.00
_cell.angle_gamma   90.00
#
_symmetry.space_group_name_H-M   'P 1'
#
loop_
_entity.id
_entity.type
_entity.pdbx_description
1 polymer ?
#
loop_
_entity_poly.entity_id
_entity_poly.type
_entity_poly.pdbx_seq_one_letter_code
_entity_poly.pdbx_strand_id
1 'polypeptide(L)'
;MARFWASFIDEKFLASWLKAGRGKTDEEKADGLKLTLAAVETLEGAFMECSKGKPFFGGDSVGYLDIALGALVAWMRAAEARHGLRLFDASRSPLLEKWVERFSELDEVVLVMPDIDRLVELGKVREAAAAAAAAVNS
;
A
#
# COMPACT_ATOMS: atom_id res chain seq x y z
N MET A 1 -4.43 9.82 18.08
CA MET A 1 -4.82 9.61 16.67
C MET A 1 -3.86 8.71 15.91
N ALA A 2 -2.54 8.96 15.94
CA ALA A 2 -1.57 8.17 15.16
C ALA A 2 -1.65 6.63 15.36
N ARG A 3 -1.81 6.12 16.58
CA ARG A 3 -1.92 4.66 16.81
C ARG A 3 -3.15 4.03 16.14
N PHE A 4 -4.30 4.74 16.13
CA PHE A 4 -5.51 4.25 15.47
C PHE A 4 -5.27 4.09 13.97
N TRP A 5 -4.68 5.10 13.33
CA TRP A 5 -4.39 5.06 11.89
C TRP A 5 -3.32 4.03 11.54
N ALA A 6 -2.31 3.81 12.39
CA ALA A 6 -1.36 2.72 12.20
C ALA A 6 -2.05 1.34 12.26
N SER A 7 -2.92 1.11 13.25
CA SER A 7 -3.75 -0.11 13.29
C SER A 7 -4.65 -0.22 12.07
N PHE A 8 -5.21 0.88 11.55
CA PHE A 8 -5.99 0.85 10.32
C PHE A 8 -5.14 0.44 9.10
N ILE A 9 -3.92 0.97 8.98
CA ILE A 9 -2.98 0.60 7.91
C ILE A 9 -2.72 -0.91 7.95
N ASP A 10 -2.44 -1.48 9.12
CA ASP A 10 -2.13 -2.91 9.26
C ASP A 10 -3.37 -3.80 9.08
N GLU A 11 -4.44 -3.51 9.83
CA GLU A 11 -5.61 -4.39 9.97
C GLU A 11 -6.64 -4.24 8.85
N LYS A 12 -6.65 -3.11 8.14
CA LYS A 12 -7.63 -2.84 7.07
C LYS A 12 -6.94 -2.74 5.72
N PHE A 13 -6.01 -1.81 5.57
CA PHE A 13 -5.38 -1.58 4.27
C PHE A 13 -4.47 -2.75 3.86
N LEU A 14 -3.47 -3.09 4.67
CA LEU A 14 -2.54 -4.18 4.38
C LEU A 14 -3.26 -5.54 4.35
N ALA A 15 -4.14 -5.83 5.31
CA ALA A 15 -4.89 -7.07 5.34
C ALA A 15 -5.75 -7.29 4.09
N SER A 16 -6.50 -6.27 3.64
CA SER A 16 -7.29 -6.36 2.41
C SER A 16 -6.42 -6.48 1.16
N TRP A 17 -5.28 -5.78 1.13
CA TRP A 17 -4.36 -5.84 -0.01
C TRP A 17 -3.68 -7.21 -0.14
N LEU A 18 -3.32 -7.82 0.99
CA LEU A 18 -2.85 -9.19 1.02
C LEU A 18 -3.93 -10.17 0.57
N LYS A 19 -5.20 -9.96 0.94
CA LYS A 19 -6.33 -10.74 0.41
C LYS A 19 -6.46 -10.58 -1.11
N ALA A 20 -6.29 -9.37 -1.64
CA ALA A 20 -6.34 -9.09 -3.07
C ALA A 20 -5.26 -9.86 -3.86
N GLY A 21 -4.03 -9.92 -3.32
CA GLY A 21 -2.91 -10.63 -3.96
C GLY A 21 -2.86 -12.13 -3.71
N ARG A 22 -3.45 -12.63 -2.61
CA ARG A 22 -3.33 -14.03 -2.16
C ARG A 22 -4.67 -14.77 -2.05
N GLY A 23 -5.76 -14.19 -2.55
CA GLY A 23 -7.06 -14.84 -2.62
C GLY A 23 -6.97 -16.15 -3.40
N LYS A 24 -7.72 -17.17 -2.95
CA LYS A 24 -7.75 -18.50 -3.56
C LYS A 24 -8.63 -18.54 -4.81
N THR A 25 -9.67 -17.70 -4.84
CA THR A 25 -10.57 -17.55 -5.97
C THR A 25 -10.51 -16.13 -6.51
N ASP A 26 -11.00 -15.94 -7.74
CA ASP A 26 -11.05 -14.61 -8.34
C ASP A 26 -12.03 -13.70 -7.59
N GLU A 27 -13.09 -14.25 -6.99
CA GLU A 27 -14.01 -13.51 -6.11
C GLU A 27 -13.30 -13.02 -4.85
N GLU A 28 -12.49 -13.85 -4.19
CA GLU A 28 -11.73 -13.43 -3.01
C GLU A 28 -10.73 -12.31 -3.33
N LYS A 29 -10.06 -12.40 -4.50
CA LYS A 29 -9.13 -11.37 -4.97
C LYS A 29 -9.85 -10.07 -5.30
N ALA A 30 -10.99 -10.15 -5.99
CA ALA A 30 -11.81 -8.99 -6.33
C ALA A 30 -12.38 -8.29 -5.08
N ASP A 31 -12.87 -9.07 -4.11
CA ASP A 31 -13.33 -8.56 -2.81
C ASP A 31 -12.20 -7.90 -2.03
N GLY A 32 -11.02 -8.54 -2.01
CA GLY A 32 -9.82 -7.97 -1.40
C GLY A 32 -9.47 -6.62 -2.01
N LEU A 33 -9.43 -6.54 -3.34
CA LEU A 33 -9.15 -5.31 -4.07
C LEU A 33 -10.17 -4.22 -3.75
N LYS A 34 -11.47 -4.54 -3.78
CA LYS A 34 -12.55 -3.59 -3.41
C LYS A 34 -12.35 -3.01 -2.01
N LEU A 35 -12.01 -3.85 -1.03
CA LEU A 35 -11.73 -3.42 0.34
C LEU A 35 -10.46 -2.57 0.43
N THR A 36 -9.42 -2.90 -0.33
CA THR A 36 -8.19 -2.10 -0.41
C THR A 36 -8.48 -0.71 -0.93
N LEU A 37 -9.25 -0.58 -2.02
CA LEU A 37 -9.60 0.71 -2.60
C LEU A 37 -10.44 1.57 -1.63
N ALA A 38 -11.37 0.97 -0.90
CA ALA A 38 -12.12 1.68 0.16
C ALA A 38 -11.21 2.13 1.32
N ALA A 39 -10.21 1.32 1.69
CA ALA A 39 -9.22 1.68 2.69
C ALA A 39 -8.31 2.84 2.22
N VAL A 40 -7.97 2.89 0.92
CA VAL A 40 -7.26 4.02 0.30
C VAL A 40 -8.04 5.32 0.45
N GLU A 41 -9.34 5.32 0.12
CA GLU A 41 -10.21 6.51 0.28
C GLU A 41 -10.28 6.97 1.74
N THR A 42 -10.31 6.02 2.68
CA THR A 42 -10.30 6.33 4.11
C THR A 42 -8.96 6.96 4.54
N LEU A 43 -7.84 6.42 4.06
CA LEU A 43 -6.51 6.95 4.33
C LEU A 43 -6.29 8.34 3.71
N GLU A 44 -6.90 8.63 2.56
CA GLU A 44 -6.88 9.95 1.93
C GLU A 44 -7.51 11.01 2.85
N GLY A 45 -8.68 10.69 3.43
CA GLY A 45 -9.32 11.53 4.44
C GLY A 45 -8.46 11.68 5.70
N ALA A 46 -7.87 10.58 6.18
CA ALA A 46 -6.95 10.60 7.32
C ALA A 46 -5.74 11.51 7.06
N PHE A 47 -5.17 11.46 5.86
CA PHE A 47 -4.05 12.30 5.46
C PHE A 47 -4.45 13.77 5.45
N MET A 48 -5.61 14.11 4.88
CA MET A 48 -6.13 15.48 4.89
C MET A 48 -6.27 16.04 6.31
N GLU A 49 -6.87 15.28 7.22
CA GLU A 49 -7.07 15.69 8.61
C GLU A 49 -5.77 15.79 9.41
N CYS A 50 -4.87 14.82 9.25
CA CYS A 50 -3.65 14.72 10.03
C CYS A 50 -2.57 15.70 9.55
N SER A 51 -2.39 15.83 8.22
CA SER A 51 -1.41 16.73 7.63
C SER A 51 -1.78 18.20 7.79
N LYS A 52 -3.08 18.53 7.82
CA LYS A 52 -3.57 19.92 7.78
C LYS A 52 -3.00 20.70 6.59
N GLY A 53 -2.90 20.04 5.43
CA GLY A 53 -2.38 20.62 4.18
C GLY A 53 -0.85 20.64 4.09
N LYS A 54 -0.16 19.99 5.01
CA LYS A 54 1.31 19.84 5.02
C LYS A 54 1.76 18.60 4.23
N PRO A 55 3.05 18.47 3.88
CA PRO A 55 3.51 17.41 2.99
C PRO A 55 3.37 15.97 3.54
N PHE A 56 3.33 15.80 4.87
CA PHE A 56 3.36 14.51 5.56
C PHE A 56 2.23 14.37 6.60
N PHE A 57 1.92 13.15 7.04
CA PHE A 57 1.02 12.91 8.18
C PHE A 57 1.56 13.55 9.46
N GLY A 58 2.89 13.61 9.61
CA GLY A 58 3.59 14.32 10.70
C GLY A 58 3.57 15.85 10.57
N GLY A 59 2.96 16.40 9.52
CA GLY A 59 2.97 17.83 9.24
C GLY A 59 4.08 18.20 8.27
N ASP A 60 5.00 19.07 8.72
CA ASP A 60 6.13 19.54 7.91
C ASP A 60 7.24 18.50 7.75
N SER A 61 7.27 17.47 8.61
CA SER A 61 8.24 16.37 8.58
C SER A 61 7.58 15.00 8.70
N VAL A 62 8.32 13.96 8.33
CA VAL A 62 7.91 12.55 8.46
C VAL A 62 7.57 12.23 9.91
N GLY A 63 6.35 11.74 10.12
CA GLY A 63 5.87 11.22 11.39
C GLY A 63 5.72 9.69 11.39
N TYR A 64 5.19 9.18 12.49
CA TYR A 64 4.97 7.74 12.68
C TYR A 64 4.10 7.09 11.60
N LEU A 65 3.05 7.78 11.16
CA LEU A 65 2.16 7.29 10.10
C LEU A 65 2.81 7.26 8.73
N ASP A 66 3.66 8.25 8.44
CA ASP A 66 4.43 8.27 7.20
C ASP A 66 5.37 7.07 7.12
N ILE A 67 6.00 6.69 8.25
CA ILE A 67 6.83 5.49 8.31
C ILE A 67 5.99 4.21 8.18
N ALA A 68 4.87 4.12 8.88
CA ALA A 68 4.00 2.94 8.86
C ALA A 68 3.45 2.66 7.44
N LEU A 69 2.92 3.68 6.76
CA LEU A 69 2.45 3.55 5.38
C LEU A 69 3.62 3.45 4.38
N GLY A 70 4.68 4.23 4.63
CA GLY A 70 5.88 4.32 3.80
C GLY A 70 6.62 3.00 3.64
N ALA A 71 6.62 2.17 4.69
CA ALA A 71 7.17 0.81 4.65
C ALA A 71 6.53 -0.09 3.58
N LEU A 72 5.33 0.27 3.09
CA LEU A 72 4.61 -0.47 2.06
C LEU A 72 4.88 0.05 0.64
N VAL A 73 5.45 1.25 0.47
CA VAL A 73 5.60 1.92 -0.84
C VAL A 73 6.37 1.09 -1.86
N ALA A 74 7.46 0.44 -1.45
CA ALA A 74 8.24 -0.42 -2.34
C ALA A 74 7.39 -1.58 -2.90
N TRP A 75 6.57 -2.20 -2.05
CA TRP A 75 5.63 -3.24 -2.46
C TRP A 75 4.50 -2.70 -3.34
N MET A 76 4.07 -1.46 -3.12
CA MET A 76 3.03 -0.83 -3.95
C MET A 76 3.56 -0.60 -5.36
N ARG A 77 4.79 -0.09 -5.50
CA ARG A 77 5.48 0.06 -6.80
C ARG A 77 5.67 -1.28 -7.50
N ALA A 78 6.09 -2.31 -6.75
CA ALA A 78 6.20 -3.66 -7.30
C ALA A 78 4.84 -4.26 -7.71
N ALA A 79 3.75 -3.92 -7.01
CA ALA A 79 2.40 -4.33 -7.41
C ALA A 79 1.89 -3.58 -8.65
N GLU A 80 2.17 -2.29 -8.75
CA GLU A 80 1.88 -1.50 -9.94
C GLU A 80 2.60 -2.07 -11.18
N ALA A 81 3.89 -2.39 -11.05
CA ALA A 81 4.66 -3.01 -12.14
C ALA A 81 4.13 -4.40 -12.56
N ARG A 82 3.57 -5.18 -11.62
CA ARG A 82 3.03 -6.53 -11.89
C ARG A 82 1.62 -6.52 -12.46
N HIS A 83 0.77 -5.61 -12.00
CA HIS A 83 -0.67 -5.64 -12.29
C HIS A 83 -1.16 -4.45 -13.10
N GLY A 84 -0.32 -3.44 -13.33
CA GLY A 84 -0.72 -2.17 -13.93
C GLY A 84 -1.68 -1.35 -13.06
N LEU A 85 -1.82 -1.70 -11.77
CA LEU A 85 -2.73 -1.04 -10.84
C LEU A 85 -1.95 -0.16 -9.89
N ARG A 86 -2.12 1.16 -10.04
CA ARG A 86 -1.65 2.15 -9.06
C ARG A 86 -2.67 2.26 -7.93
N LEU A 87 -2.27 1.93 -6.70
CA LEU A 87 -3.16 1.97 -5.53
C LEU A 87 -3.53 3.40 -5.12
N PHE A 88 -2.56 4.31 -5.17
CA PHE A 88 -2.76 5.74 -4.91
C PHE A 88 -2.70 6.51 -6.23
N ASP A 89 -3.85 6.92 -6.73
CA ASP A 89 -3.99 7.59 -8.02
C ASP A 89 -4.72 8.93 -7.86
N ALA A 90 -4.46 9.86 -8.77
CA ALA A 90 -5.05 11.20 -8.78
C ALA A 90 -6.59 11.23 -8.71
N SER A 91 -7.27 10.18 -9.20
CA SER A 91 -8.73 10.14 -9.26
C SER A 91 -9.38 9.72 -7.95
N ARG A 92 -8.69 8.89 -7.15
CA ARG A 92 -9.20 8.35 -5.87
C ARG A 92 -8.56 9.01 -4.66
N SER A 93 -7.25 9.21 -4.71
CA SER A 93 -6.44 9.64 -3.57
C SER A 93 -5.33 10.61 -4.00
N PRO A 94 -5.68 11.80 -4.50
CA PRO A 94 -4.72 12.76 -5.05
C PRO A 94 -3.73 13.30 -4.00
N LEU A 95 -4.08 13.37 -2.71
CA LEU A 95 -3.16 13.80 -1.67
C LEU A 95 -2.13 12.71 -1.36
N LEU A 96 -2.58 11.46 -1.25
CA LEU A 96 -1.71 10.31 -1.03
C LEU A 96 -0.80 10.01 -2.23
N GLU A 97 -1.27 10.21 -3.46
CA GLU A 97 -0.44 10.11 -4.66
C GLU A 97 0.77 11.04 -4.54
N LYS A 98 0.52 12.33 -4.28
CA LYS A 98 1.61 13.30 -4.10
C LYS A 98 2.44 13.04 -2.84
N TRP A 99 1.84 12.45 -1.80
CA TRP A 99 2.58 12.03 -0.61
C TRP A 99 3.58 10.92 -0.93
N VAL A 100 3.21 9.93 -1.75
CA VAL A 100 4.13 8.88 -2.20
C VAL A 100 5.32 9.49 -2.94
N GLU A 101 5.08 10.44 -3.84
CA GLU A 101 6.15 11.15 -4.56
C GLU A 101 7.12 11.81 -3.56
N ARG A 102 6.62 12.67 -2.66
CA ARG A 102 7.44 13.34 -1.65
C ARG A 102 8.17 12.39 -0.71
N PHE A 103 7.47 11.37 -0.21
CA PHE A 103 8.06 10.40 0.72
C PHE A 103 9.17 9.60 0.05
N SER A 104 9.01 9.25 -1.23
CA SER A 104 9.99 8.47 -1.97
C SER A 104 11.22 9.26 -2.40
N GLU A 105 11.15 10.59 -2.41
CA GLU A 105 12.25 11.50 -2.74
C GLU A 105 13.12 11.85 -1.53
N LEU A 106 12.75 11.44 -0.32
CA LEU A 106 13.56 11.65 0.88
C LEU A 106 14.86 10.83 0.79
N ASP A 107 16.00 11.48 1.07
CA ASP A 107 17.32 10.84 1.02
C ASP A 107 17.37 9.55 1.85
N GLU A 108 16.78 9.57 3.06
CA GLU A 108 16.73 8.41 3.95
C GLU A 108 15.92 7.25 3.35
N VAL A 109 14.86 7.56 2.60
CA VAL A 109 14.01 6.56 1.94
C VAL A 109 14.70 6.01 0.71
N VAL A 110 15.35 6.85 -0.10
CA VAL A 110 16.13 6.44 -1.27
C VAL A 110 17.26 5.48 -0.85
N LEU A 111 17.96 5.79 0.24
CA LEU A 111 19.06 4.97 0.75
C LEU A 111 18.64 3.55 1.18
N VAL A 112 17.40 3.37 1.61
CA VAL A 112 16.90 2.07 2.11
C VAL A 112 15.88 1.41 1.19
N MET A 113 15.52 2.05 0.07
CA MET A 113 14.55 1.50 -0.88
C MET A 113 15.09 0.22 -1.49
N PRO A 114 14.38 -0.91 -1.37
CA PRO A 114 14.81 -2.15 -2.01
C PRO A 114 14.67 -2.05 -3.53
N ASP A 115 15.44 -2.87 -4.24
CA ASP A 115 15.32 -3.05 -5.69
C ASP A 115 13.89 -3.50 -6.05
N ILE A 116 13.21 -2.69 -6.88
CA ILE A 116 11.80 -2.92 -7.22
C ILE A 116 11.64 -4.15 -8.12
N ASP A 117 12.56 -4.41 -9.04
CA ASP A 117 12.52 -5.58 -9.92
C ASP A 117 12.67 -6.87 -9.11
N ARG A 118 13.54 -6.85 -8.10
CA ARG A 118 13.67 -7.97 -7.14
C ARG A 118 12.38 -8.18 -6.34
N LEU A 119 11.69 -7.11 -5.94
CA LEU A 119 10.39 -7.22 -5.28
C LEU A 119 9.29 -7.72 -6.23
N VAL A 120 9.34 -7.34 -7.50
CA VAL A 120 8.46 -7.85 -8.56
C VAL A 120 8.61 -9.36 -8.68
N GLU A 121 9.85 -9.86 -8.79
CA GLU A 121 10.11 -11.30 -8.87
C GLU A 121 9.68 -12.04 -7.59
N LEU A 122 9.97 -11.47 -6.41
CA LEU A 122 9.52 -12.06 -5.15
C LEU A 122 7.99 -12.08 -5.04
N GLY A 123 7.30 -11.06 -5.55
CA GLY A 123 5.85 -11.00 -5.66
C GLY A 123 5.30 -12.14 -6.51
N LYS A 124 5.85 -12.34 -7.72
CA LYS A 124 5.46 -13.44 -8.62
C LYS A 124 5.63 -14.82 -7.96
N VAL A 125 6.76 -15.04 -7.27
CA VAL A 125 7.00 -16.29 -6.53
C VAL A 125 5.95 -16.51 -5.44
N ARG A 126 5.59 -15.47 -4.69
CA ARG A 126 4.56 -15.54 -3.64
C ARG A 126 3.17 -15.81 -4.19
N GLU A 127 2.82 -15.22 -5.33
CA GLU A 127 1.54 -15.45 -6.01
C GLU A 127 1.43 -16.87 -6.55
N ALA A 128 2.49 -17.37 -7.21
CA ALA A 128 2.55 -18.76 -7.67
C ALA A 128 2.42 -19.76 -6.51
N ALA A 129 3.09 -19.50 -5.39
CA ALA A 129 2.97 -20.33 -4.19
C ALA A 129 1.55 -20.30 -3.60
N ALA A 130 0.90 -19.14 -3.56
CA ALA A 130 -0.48 -19.02 -3.11
C ALA A 130 -1.47 -19.76 -4.02
N ALA A 131 -1.29 -19.65 -5.35
CA ALA A 131 -2.10 -20.37 -6.33
C ALA A 131 -1.94 -21.90 -6.22
N ALA A 132 -0.71 -22.38 -6.04
CA ALA A 132 -0.45 -23.80 -5.82
C ALA A 132 -1.09 -24.31 -4.51
N ALA A 133 -0.99 -23.54 -3.42
CA ALA A 133 -1.63 -23.89 -2.16
C ALA A 133 -3.17 -23.88 -2.23
N ALA A 134 -3.76 -23.03 -3.08
CA ALA A 134 -5.20 -23.03 -3.33
C ALA A 134 -5.63 -24.31 -4.06
N ALA A 135 -4.90 -24.72 -5.11
CA ALA A 135 -5.21 -25.92 -5.89
C ALA A 135 -5.09 -27.24 -5.10
N VAL A 136 -4.26 -27.29 -4.06
CA VAL A 136 -4.14 -28.47 -3.18
C VAL A 136 -5.31 -28.56 -2.18
N ASN A 137 -5.96 -27.45 -1.86
CA ASN A 137 -7.04 -27.36 -0.86
C ASN A 137 -8.44 -27.20 -1.47
N SER A 138 -8.56 -27.29 -2.79
CA SER A 138 -9.81 -27.24 -3.57
C SER A 138 -10.19 -28.63 -4.08
#